data_AF-A0A833Z5U3-F1
#
_entry.id   AF-A0A833Z5U3-F1
#
_cell.length_a   1.000
_cell.length_b   1.000
_cell.length_c   1.000
_cell.angle_alpha   90.00
_cell.angle_beta   90.00
_cell.angle_gamma   90.00
#
_symmetry.space_group_name_H-M   'P 1'
#
loop_
_entity.id
_entity.type
_entity.pdbx_description
1 polymer ?
#
loop_
_entity_poly.entity_id
_entity_poly.type
_entity_poly.pdbx_seq_one_letter_code
_entity_poly.pdbx_strand_id
1 'polypeptide(L)'
;MMDLKDEKPRALELRISRGFNLASFNPHGISTFIDDDTVYLFVVNHPESKNTVEIFKFEEEDNFLLHLKTIKHELLPSVSDIIAVGPTHFYATNDHYFSDPFLKYLETYLNLHWTNVVYYSPREVKVVAEGFDSANGISISPDKKYDPL
;
A
#
# COMPACT_ATOMS: atom_id res chain seq x y z
N MET A 1 -19.98 10.80 -0.01
CA MET A 1 -18.80 10.68 0.87
C MET A 1 -19.25 10.65 2.32
N MET A 2 -18.54 9.93 3.21
CA MET A 2 -18.85 9.90 4.66
C MET A 2 -18.48 11.25 5.28
N ASP A 3 -19.45 11.96 5.86
CA ASP A 3 -19.19 13.20 6.61
C ASP A 3 -18.83 12.86 8.05
N LEU A 4 -17.58 13.10 8.45
CA LEU A 4 -17.12 12.86 9.82
C LEU A 4 -17.70 13.84 10.84
N LYS A 5 -18.41 14.88 10.38
CA LYS A 5 -19.11 15.85 11.23
C LYS A 5 -20.54 15.44 11.55
N ASP A 6 -21.09 14.42 10.85
CA ASP A 6 -22.38 13.85 11.22
C ASP A 6 -22.31 13.19 12.59
N GLU A 7 -23.39 13.29 13.38
CA GLU A 7 -23.49 12.63 14.70
C GLU A 7 -23.38 11.09 14.60
N LYS A 8 -23.69 10.52 13.42
CA LYS A 8 -23.65 9.08 13.14
C LYS A 8 -23.10 8.85 11.74
N PRO A 9 -21.80 9.02 11.54
CA PRO A 9 -21.22 8.94 10.21
C PRO A 9 -21.35 7.48 9.72
N ARG A 10 -21.76 7.31 8.46
CA ARG A 10 -21.93 5.98 7.85
C ARG A 10 -20.93 5.81 6.71
N ALA A 11 -20.25 4.68 6.71
CA ALA A 11 -19.45 4.27 5.57
C ALA A 11 -20.37 4.06 4.35
N LEU A 12 -20.02 4.69 3.24
CA LEU A 12 -20.65 4.46 1.95
C LEU A 12 -19.79 3.45 1.20
N GLU A 13 -20.44 2.40 0.68
CA GLU A 13 -19.76 1.41 -0.14
C GLU A 13 -19.32 2.04 -1.46
N LEU A 14 -18.04 1.90 -1.78
CA LEU A 14 -17.49 2.26 -3.08
C LEU A 14 -17.48 1.02 -3.98
N ARG A 15 -18.01 1.17 -5.19
CA ARG A 15 -17.95 0.12 -6.19
C ARG A 15 -16.54 0.09 -6.77
N ILE A 16 -16.02 -1.09 -7.08
CA ILE A 16 -14.74 -1.23 -7.80
C ILE A 16 -15.04 -1.60 -9.26
N SER A 17 -14.25 -1.07 -10.20
CA SER A 17 -14.42 -1.28 -11.64
C SER A 17 -14.53 -2.76 -12.02
N ARG A 18 -15.35 -3.03 -13.04
CA ARG A 18 -15.49 -4.38 -13.62
C ARG A 18 -14.14 -4.88 -14.14
N GLY A 19 -13.81 -6.13 -13.82
CA GLY A 19 -12.55 -6.78 -14.22
C GLY A 19 -11.52 -6.92 -13.10
N PHE A 20 -11.67 -6.19 -12.00
CA PHE A 20 -10.90 -6.44 -10.79
C PHE A 20 -11.44 -7.68 -10.06
N ASN A 21 -10.55 -8.60 -9.64
CA ASN A 21 -10.96 -9.82 -8.94
C ASN A 21 -11.27 -9.52 -7.47
N LEU A 22 -12.51 -9.14 -7.20
CA LEU A 22 -12.99 -8.87 -5.84
C LEU A 22 -12.96 -10.11 -4.93
N ALA A 23 -13.04 -11.32 -5.48
CA ALA A 23 -13.08 -12.54 -4.67
C ALA A 23 -11.75 -12.85 -3.98
N SER A 24 -10.64 -12.36 -4.52
CA SER A 24 -9.30 -12.48 -3.91
C SER A 24 -8.77 -11.17 -3.34
N PHE A 25 -9.58 -10.11 -3.29
CA PHE A 25 -9.18 -8.84 -2.75
C PHE A 25 -9.07 -8.93 -1.22
N ASN A 26 -7.86 -8.77 -0.71
CA ASN A 26 -7.50 -8.84 0.69
C ASN A 26 -6.65 -7.61 1.05
N PRO A 27 -7.30 -6.44 1.23
CA PRO A 27 -6.62 -5.17 1.44
C PRO A 27 -5.95 -5.10 2.82
N HIS A 28 -4.81 -4.42 2.91
CA HIS A 28 -4.05 -4.22 4.14
C HIS A 28 -3.77 -2.72 4.37
N GLY A 29 -2.57 -2.23 4.06
CA GLY A 29 -2.24 -0.79 4.08
C GLY A 29 -2.85 -0.01 2.91
N ILE A 30 -3.08 1.29 3.10
CA ILE A 30 -3.64 2.19 2.08
C ILE A 30 -2.99 3.57 2.13
N SER A 31 -2.88 4.21 0.98
CA SER A 31 -2.45 5.62 0.88
C SER A 31 -3.17 6.32 -0.25
N THR A 32 -3.41 7.62 -0.10
CA THR A 32 -3.92 8.47 -1.18
C THR A 32 -2.84 9.38 -1.73
N PHE A 33 -2.97 9.75 -3.00
CA PHE A 33 -2.21 10.83 -3.63
C PHE A 33 -3.18 11.69 -4.45
N ILE A 34 -3.07 13.01 -4.33
CA ILE A 34 -3.92 13.95 -5.06
C ILE A 34 -3.03 14.65 -6.09
N ASP A 35 -3.41 14.53 -7.35
CA ASP A 35 -2.79 15.21 -8.49
C ASP A 35 -3.85 16.09 -9.14
N ASP A 36 -3.77 17.41 -8.92
CA ASP A 36 -4.84 18.36 -9.23
C ASP A 36 -6.20 17.92 -8.66
N ASP A 37 -7.17 17.62 -9.53
CA ASP A 37 -8.50 17.14 -9.16
C ASP A 37 -8.62 15.60 -9.19
N THR A 38 -7.52 14.89 -9.44
CA THR A 38 -7.51 13.42 -9.49
C THR A 38 -7.04 12.81 -8.18
N VAL A 39 -7.89 11.99 -7.57
CA VAL A 39 -7.54 11.22 -6.37
C VAL A 39 -7.12 9.82 -6.77
N TYR A 40 -5.89 9.46 -6.45
CA TYR A 40 -5.36 8.11 -6.54
C TYR A 40 -5.44 7.44 -5.17
N LEU A 41 -5.93 6.21 -5.13
CA LEU A 41 -5.91 5.34 -3.97
C LEU A 41 -4.99 4.15 -4.25
N PHE A 42 -3.97 4.00 -3.42
CA PHE A 42 -3.08 2.86 -3.44
C PHE A 42 -3.48 1.92 -2.31
N VAL A 43 -3.51 0.63 -2.59
CA VAL A 43 -3.93 -0.40 -1.64
C VAL A 43 -2.95 -1.56 -1.68
N VAL A 44 -2.33 -1.87 -0.56
CA VAL A 44 -1.62 -3.13 -0.36
C VAL A 44 -2.64 -4.26 -0.37
N ASN A 45 -2.39 -5.31 -1.15
CA ASN A 45 -3.32 -6.40 -1.34
C ASN A 45 -2.59 -7.75 -1.28
N HIS A 46 -3.24 -8.75 -0.68
CA HIS A 46 -2.68 -10.08 -0.49
C HIS A 46 -3.47 -11.22 -1.17
N PRO A 47 -3.63 -11.19 -2.51
CA PRO A 47 -4.44 -12.18 -3.21
C PRO A 47 -3.72 -13.54 -3.23
N GLU A 48 -4.38 -14.58 -2.73
CA GLU A 48 -3.85 -15.96 -2.75
C GLU A 48 -2.43 -16.08 -2.16
N SER A 49 -2.15 -15.38 -1.05
CA SER A 49 -0.81 -15.33 -0.41
C SER A 49 0.30 -14.66 -1.24
N LYS A 50 -0.04 -13.92 -2.30
CA LYS A 50 0.88 -13.04 -3.03
C LYS A 50 0.87 -11.65 -2.39
N ASN A 51 1.84 -10.80 -2.74
CA ASN A 51 1.89 -9.41 -2.28
C ASN A 51 1.82 -8.48 -3.49
N THR A 52 0.86 -7.57 -3.48
CA THR A 52 0.63 -6.61 -4.56
C THR A 52 0.32 -5.23 -4.00
N VAL A 53 0.54 -4.20 -4.81
CA VAL A 53 -0.02 -2.87 -4.58
C VAL A 53 -0.95 -2.55 -5.74
N GLU A 54 -2.21 -2.35 -5.44
CA GLU A 54 -3.24 -1.98 -6.39
C GLU A 54 -3.37 -0.45 -6.44
N ILE A 55 -3.34 0.13 -7.63
CA ILE A 55 -3.58 1.55 -7.84
C ILE A 55 -4.98 1.70 -8.43
N PHE A 56 -5.80 2.50 -7.75
CA PHE A 56 -7.12 2.91 -8.21
C PHE A 56 -7.14 4.43 -8.43
N LYS A 57 -7.94 4.86 -9.40
CA LYS A 57 -8.42 6.24 -9.49
C LYS A 57 -9.81 6.31 -8.88
N PHE A 58 -10.06 7.28 -8.01
CA PHE A 58 -11.39 7.54 -7.49
C PHE A 58 -12.16 8.45 -8.45
N GLU A 59 -13.35 8.02 -8.85
CA GLU A 59 -14.27 8.76 -9.71
C GLU A 59 -15.45 9.24 -8.82
N GLU A 60 -15.45 10.53 -8.52
CA GLU A 60 -16.37 11.13 -7.53
C GLU A 60 -17.83 11.10 -7.99
N GLU A 61 -18.10 11.40 -9.27
CA GLU A 61 -19.45 11.50 -9.83
C GLU A 61 -20.26 10.20 -9.63
N ASP A 62 -19.61 9.06 -9.85
CA ASP A 62 -20.23 7.74 -9.82
C ASP A 62 -19.91 6.96 -8.52
N ASN A 63 -19.13 7.56 -7.59
CA ASN A 63 -18.62 6.93 -6.36
C ASN A 63 -18.03 5.52 -6.60
N PHE A 64 -17.08 5.42 -7.53
CA PHE A 64 -16.39 4.16 -7.80
C PHE A 64 -14.87 4.30 -7.88
N LEU A 65 -14.18 3.19 -7.65
CA LEU A 65 -12.75 3.04 -7.79
C LEU A 65 -12.45 2.34 -9.11
N LEU A 66 -11.83 3.06 -10.03
CA LEU A 66 -11.30 2.52 -11.27
C LEU A 66 -9.94 1.89 -11.01
N HIS A 67 -9.83 0.56 -11.10
CA HIS A 67 -8.54 -0.12 -11.02
C HIS A 67 -7.69 0.25 -12.25
N LEU A 68 -6.51 0.81 -11.99
CA LEU A 68 -5.57 1.24 -13.03
C LEU A 68 -4.45 0.22 -13.21
N LYS A 69 -3.91 -0.31 -12.11
CA LYS A 69 -2.70 -1.13 -12.16
C LYS A 69 -2.54 -2.02 -10.93
N THR A 70 -2.04 -3.23 -11.18
CA THR A 70 -1.48 -4.11 -10.15
C THR A 70 0.04 -4.05 -10.21
N ILE A 71 0.69 -3.71 -9.11
CA ILE A 71 2.14 -3.65 -8.97
C ILE A 71 2.61 -4.88 -8.19
N LYS A 72 3.64 -5.53 -8.75
CA LYS A 72 4.37 -6.65 -8.17
C LYS A 72 5.84 -6.40 -8.43
N HIS A 73 6.68 -6.67 -7.44
CA HIS A 73 8.12 -6.53 -7.58
C HIS A 73 8.83 -7.50 -6.63
N GLU A 74 10.03 -7.95 -7.00
CA GLU A 74 10.83 -8.86 -6.16
C GLU A 74 11.25 -8.22 -4.83
N LEU A 75 11.44 -6.90 -4.81
CA LEU A 75 11.69 -6.10 -3.60
C LEU A 75 10.42 -5.80 -2.78
N LEU A 76 9.26 -6.34 -3.14
CA LEU A 76 8.02 -6.21 -2.39
C LEU A 76 7.50 -7.58 -1.90
N PRO A 77 8.34 -8.39 -1.20
CA PRO A 77 8.01 -9.75 -0.83
C PRO A 77 6.96 -9.86 0.29
N SER A 78 6.74 -8.80 1.09
CA SER A 78 5.83 -8.82 2.23
C SER A 78 5.37 -7.42 2.63
N VAL A 79 4.68 -6.73 1.72
CA VAL A 79 4.29 -5.33 1.95
C VAL A 79 3.26 -5.24 3.08
N SER A 80 3.48 -4.37 4.07
CA SER A 80 2.51 -4.09 5.14
C SER A 80 1.76 -2.80 4.86
N ASP A 81 2.49 -1.70 4.67
CA ASP A 81 1.90 -0.39 4.43
C ASP A 81 2.69 0.39 3.37
N ILE A 82 2.09 1.49 2.90
CA ILE A 82 2.68 2.34 1.87
C ILE A 82 2.40 3.82 2.13
N ILE A 83 3.22 4.68 1.55
CA ILE A 83 2.93 6.11 1.42
C ILE A 83 3.15 6.54 -0.03
N ALA A 84 2.09 7.02 -0.66
CA ALA A 84 2.12 7.48 -2.04
C ALA A 84 2.74 8.88 -2.13
N VAL A 85 3.69 9.03 -3.05
CA VAL A 85 4.41 10.29 -3.29
C VAL A 85 4.27 10.78 -4.75
N GLY A 86 3.47 10.07 -5.55
CA GLY A 86 3.09 10.43 -6.90
C GLY A 86 2.01 9.48 -7.45
N PRO A 87 1.49 9.71 -8.67
CA PRO A 87 0.42 8.89 -9.26
C PRO A 87 0.77 7.42 -9.48
N THR A 88 2.06 7.09 -9.49
CA THR A 88 2.62 5.74 -9.62
C THR A 88 3.90 5.53 -8.80
N HIS A 89 4.11 6.37 -7.78
CA HIS A 89 5.33 6.38 -6.96
C HIS A 89 4.97 6.27 -5.48
N PHE A 90 5.66 5.41 -4.74
CA PHE A 90 5.41 5.22 -3.31
C PHE A 90 6.63 4.66 -2.59
N TYR A 91 6.61 4.81 -1.27
CA TYR A 91 7.45 4.02 -0.37
C TYR A 91 6.58 2.92 0.24
N ALA A 92 7.18 1.76 0.46
CA ALA A 92 6.53 0.58 1.00
C ALA A 92 7.37 -0.01 2.13
N THR A 93 6.72 -0.42 3.21
CA THR A 93 7.33 -1.23 4.26
C THR A 93 7.15 -2.69 3.92
N ASN A 94 8.23 -3.47 3.95
CA ASN A 94 8.14 -4.92 4.02
C ASN A 94 8.24 -5.33 5.48
N ASP A 95 7.21 -5.97 6.04
CA ASP A 95 7.20 -6.39 7.45
C ASP A 95 7.96 -7.69 7.72
N HIS A 96 8.40 -8.35 6.64
CA HIS A 96 9.24 -9.56 6.64
C HIS A 96 10.11 -9.56 5.39
N TYR A 97 11.30 -10.14 5.50
CA TYR A 97 12.15 -10.43 4.36
C TYR A 97 11.60 -11.59 3.52
N PHE A 98 11.10 -12.65 4.18
CA PHE A 98 10.57 -13.82 3.48
C PHE A 98 9.09 -13.68 3.13
N SER A 99 8.67 -14.25 2.00
CA SER A 99 7.24 -14.38 1.65
C SER A 99 6.61 -15.68 2.18
N ASP A 100 7.41 -16.72 2.40
CA ASP A 100 6.92 -18.02 2.86
C ASP A 100 6.47 -17.95 4.34
N PRO A 101 5.25 -18.42 4.68
CA PRO A 101 4.72 -18.31 6.04
C PRO A 101 5.58 -18.98 7.12
N PHE A 102 6.23 -20.11 6.81
CA PHE A 102 7.08 -20.80 7.77
C PHE A 102 8.38 -20.04 8.00
N LEU A 103 8.98 -19.50 6.94
CA LEU A 103 10.17 -18.65 7.06
C LEU A 103 9.86 -17.33 7.77
N LYS A 104 8.70 -16.70 7.52
CA LYS A 104 8.23 -15.53 8.27
C LYS A 104 8.12 -15.80 9.77
N TYR A 105 7.55 -16.95 10.12
CA TYR A 105 7.45 -17.38 11.51
C TYR A 105 8.84 -17.53 12.14
N LEU A 106 9.80 -18.14 11.43
CA LEU A 106 11.16 -18.30 11.92
C LEU A 106 11.90 -16.96 12.04
N GLU A 107 11.73 -16.06 11.06
CA GLU A 107 12.27 -14.69 11.06
C GLU A 107 11.82 -13.92 12.30
N THR A 108 10.51 -13.95 12.58
CA THR A 108 9.92 -13.34 13.79
C THR A 108 10.42 -14.02 15.06
N TYR A 109 10.43 -15.35 15.11
CA TYR A 109 10.83 -16.11 16.29
C TYR A 109 12.29 -15.87 16.68
N LEU A 110 13.18 -15.73 15.69
CA LEU A 110 14.60 -15.43 15.88
C LEU A 110 14.89 -13.93 16.05
N ASN A 111 13.86 -13.08 15.94
CA ASN A 111 13.97 -11.61 15.97
C ASN A 111 15.02 -11.08 14.97
N LEU A 112 14.95 -11.56 13.73
CA LEU A 112 15.85 -11.11 12.68
C LEU A 112 15.40 -9.74 12.18
N HIS A 113 16.32 -8.78 12.18
CA HIS A 113 16.01 -7.40 11.81
C HIS A 113 16.20 -7.20 10.30
N TRP A 114 15.55 -8.04 9.48
CA TRP A 114 15.74 -8.05 8.02
C TRP A 114 14.67 -7.30 7.25
N THR A 115 13.73 -6.69 7.98
CA THR A 115 12.63 -5.92 7.41
C THR A 115 13.16 -4.56 6.90
N ASN A 116 12.51 -4.00 5.88
CA ASN A 116 13.06 -2.89 5.11
C ASN A 116 11.98 -1.96 4.55
N VAL A 117 12.43 -0.82 4.03
CA VAL A 117 11.60 0.15 3.31
C VAL A 117 12.11 0.26 1.87
N VAL A 118 11.19 0.19 0.93
CA VAL A 118 11.46 0.19 -0.51
C VAL A 118 10.77 1.37 -1.16
N TYR A 119 11.53 2.11 -1.97
CA TYR A 119 10.99 3.08 -2.90
C TYR A 119 10.65 2.39 -4.22
N TYR A 120 9.45 2.65 -4.73
CA TYR A 120 8.99 2.19 -6.03
C TYR A 120 8.68 3.36 -6.96
N SER A 121 9.15 3.23 -8.20
CA SER A 121 8.72 4.00 -9.36
C SER A 121 8.66 3.10 -10.59
N PRO A 122 8.00 3.52 -11.69
CA PRO A 122 8.02 2.77 -12.93
C PRO A 122 9.41 2.59 -13.57
N ARG A 123 10.41 3.38 -13.16
CA ARG A 123 11.77 3.38 -13.75
C ARG A 123 12.84 2.80 -12.84
N GLU A 124 12.64 2.86 -11.54
CA GLU A 124 13.58 2.47 -10.50
C GLU A 124 12.83 1.92 -9.29
N VAL A 125 13.27 0.80 -8.76
CA VAL A 125 12.81 0.23 -7.50
C VAL A 125 14.05 -0.09 -6.67
N LYS A 126 14.11 0.39 -5.42
CA LYS A 126 15.29 0.22 -4.55
C LYS A 126 14.93 0.20 -3.08
N VAL A 127 15.73 -0.52 -2.30
CA VAL A 127 15.72 -0.42 -0.84
C VAL A 127 16.29 0.94 -0.44
N VAL A 128 15.61 1.64 0.46
CA VAL A 128 16.01 2.98 0.95
C VAL A 128 16.34 2.99 2.44
N ALA A 129 15.82 2.02 3.20
CA ALA A 129 16.20 1.77 4.58
C ALA A 129 16.05 0.27 4.90
N GLU A 130 16.86 -0.26 5.79
CA GLU A 130 16.88 -1.67 6.19
C GLU A 130 17.33 -1.81 7.65
N GLY A 131 17.19 -3.02 8.20
CA GLY A 131 17.65 -3.30 9.56
C GLY A 131 16.57 -3.11 10.63
N PHE A 132 15.29 -3.13 10.25
CA PHE A 132 14.17 -2.98 11.18
C PHE A 132 13.73 -4.34 11.73
N ASP A 133 13.25 -4.37 12.97
CA ASP A 133 12.60 -5.55 13.56
C ASP A 133 11.30 -5.92 12.82
N SER A 134 10.44 -4.92 12.60
CA SER A 134 9.19 -5.08 11.85
C SER A 134 8.73 -3.72 11.32
N ALA A 135 9.09 -3.41 10.08
CA ALA A 135 8.62 -2.22 9.39
C ALA A 135 7.12 -2.36 9.09
N ASN A 136 6.29 -1.48 9.68
CA ASN A 136 4.82 -1.57 9.61
C ASN A 136 4.22 -0.28 9.02
N GLY A 137 3.53 0.55 9.80
CA GLY A 137 2.99 1.83 9.30
C GLY A 137 4.08 2.80 8.81
N ILE A 138 3.80 3.53 7.74
CA ILE A 138 4.70 4.53 7.14
C ILE A 138 3.95 5.82 6.79
N SER A 139 4.58 6.97 6.97
CA SER A 139 3.98 8.26 6.64
C SER A 139 5.04 9.30 6.31
N ILE A 140 4.60 10.42 5.73
CA ILE A 140 5.46 11.54 5.36
C ILE A 140 5.03 12.82 6.08
N SER A 141 6.00 13.61 6.53
CA SER A 141 5.74 14.92 7.12
C SER A 141 4.98 15.85 6.15
N PRO A 142 4.07 16.72 6.60
CA PRO A 142 3.30 17.61 5.71
C PRO A 142 4.17 18.55 4.87
N ASP A 143 5.33 18.95 5.39
CA ASP A 143 6.31 19.79 4.68
C ASP A 143 7.20 19.00 3.71
N LYS A 144 7.02 17.66 3.63
CA LYS A 144 7.80 16.72 2.84
C LYS A 144 9.31 16.86 3.06
N LYS A 145 9.72 17.42 4.19
CA LYS A 145 11.12 17.75 4.45
C LYS A 145 11.90 16.54 4.93
N TYR A 146 11.20 15.58 5.53
CA TYR A 146 11.74 14.30 5.93
C TYR A 146 11.20 13.25 4.97
N ASP A 147 12.11 12.63 4.22
CA ASP A 147 11.79 11.42 3.47
C ASP A 147 11.28 10.35 4.45
N PRO A 148 10.28 9.54 4.06
CA PRO A 148 9.81 8.45 4.90
C PRO A 148 10.98 7.48 5.11
N LEU A 149 11.41 7.33 6.36
CA LEU A 149 12.46 6.39 6.77
C LEU A 149 11.85 5.04 7.13
#